data_AF-A0A6I9Q167-F1
#
_entry.id   AF-A0A6I9Q167-F1
#
_cell.length_a   1.000
_cell.length_b   1.000
_cell.length_c   1.000
_cell.angle_alpha   90.00
_cell.angle_beta   90.00
_cell.angle_gamma   90.00
#
_symmetry.space_group_name_H-M   'P 1'
#
loop_
_entity.id
_entity.type
_entity.pdbx_description
1 polymer ?
#
loop_
_entity_poly.entity_id
_entity_poly.type
_entity_poly.pdbx_seq_one_letter_code
_entity_poly.pdbx_strand_id
1 'polypeptide(L)'
;MAAFSKYVTGKNSSIAGGILLVLYLLKRRRGTQKRNGKKGGSEVVQNEKDGKKDRAAVDKVFFGRIFQILRIMVPQFFSMETGYLALIAAMLVARTYCDVWMIQNGTMIESAIIGRSPKEFKTYLFNFIKFMPAIALVNNFLKLGLFELKLRFRERLTKNLYDQYLQGFTYYKMGNLDNRIANPDQLLTQDVEKFCNSVVDLYSNLSKPLLDICLYIYKLTTAIGAQGPTVMMTYLLVSGMFLTRMRRPMGKMTVTEQRYEGEYRFVNSRLITNSEEIAFYNGNEREKQTIHSTFKKLVDHLHNFIFFRFSMGFVDSMIAKYLATVVGYLVVSRPFLTPGHSRHLTSTHSELLEDYYQSGRMLLRLSQALGRIVLAGREMTRLSGEPPPPSSSPLFPTSRANCCSISGAD
;
A
#
# COMPACT_ATOMS: atom_id res chain seq x y z
N MET A 1 -27.96 22.22 -43.55
CA MET A 1 -26.49 22.25 -43.40
C MET A 1 -26.04 21.05 -42.57
N ALA A 2 -25.67 19.97 -43.26
CA ALA A 2 -25.56 18.61 -42.74
C ALA A 2 -24.08 18.15 -42.68
N ALA A 3 -23.23 18.86 -41.92
CA ALA A 3 -21.78 18.57 -41.87
C ALA A 3 -21.18 18.46 -40.46
N PHE A 4 -21.98 18.40 -39.38
CA PHE A 4 -21.47 18.20 -38.01
C PHE A 4 -21.86 16.87 -37.34
N SER A 5 -22.64 16.01 -38.02
CA SER A 5 -23.21 14.81 -37.39
C SER A 5 -22.36 13.53 -37.51
N LYS A 6 -21.15 13.58 -38.09
CA LYS A 6 -20.36 12.35 -38.38
C LYS A 6 -19.10 12.15 -37.53
N TYR A 7 -18.85 12.98 -36.51
CA TYR A 7 -17.69 12.86 -35.62
C TYR A 7 -18.00 12.53 -34.15
N VAL A 8 -19.28 12.34 -33.80
CA VAL A 8 -19.68 11.94 -32.45
C VAL A 8 -19.87 10.42 -32.40
N THR A 9 -18.78 9.69 -32.60
CA THR A 9 -18.73 8.25 -32.34
C THR A 9 -18.50 8.04 -30.85
N GLY A 10 -19.29 7.16 -30.21
CA GLY A 10 -19.39 6.95 -28.75
C GLY A 10 -18.10 6.71 -27.96
N LYS A 11 -16.94 6.62 -28.61
CA LYS A 11 -15.60 6.55 -28.01
C LYS A 11 -15.16 7.87 -27.35
N ASN A 12 -15.61 9.01 -27.85
CA ASN A 12 -15.27 10.31 -27.27
C ASN A 12 -16.20 10.70 -26.10
N SER A 13 -17.35 10.05 -25.96
CA SER A 13 -18.31 10.35 -24.89
C SER A 13 -17.83 9.87 -23.51
N SER A 14 -17.15 8.72 -23.44
CA SER A 14 -16.58 8.21 -22.18
C SER A 14 -15.35 9.00 -21.74
N ILE A 15 -14.52 9.44 -22.68
CA ILE A 15 -13.34 10.28 -22.43
C ILE A 15 -13.78 11.70 -22.06
N ALA A 16 -14.77 12.27 -22.77
CA ALA A 16 -15.37 13.55 -22.43
C ALA A 16 -16.07 13.51 -21.07
N GLY A 17 -16.77 12.41 -20.76
CA GLY A 17 -17.37 12.17 -19.45
C GLY A 17 -16.32 12.12 -18.33
N GLY A 18 -15.20 11.44 -18.54
CA GLY A 18 -14.08 11.39 -17.60
C GLY A 18 -13.40 12.75 -17.39
N ILE A 19 -13.16 13.50 -18.46
CA ILE A 19 -12.59 14.86 -18.39
C ILE A 19 -13.57 15.83 -17.70
N LEU A 20 -14.87 15.73 -17.98
CA LEU A 20 -15.91 16.51 -17.32
C LEU A 20 -16.03 16.17 -15.83
N LEU A 21 -15.87 14.90 -15.45
CA LEU A 21 -15.85 14.46 -14.06
C LEU A 21 -14.62 15.00 -13.31
N VAL A 22 -13.45 14.97 -13.95
CA VAL A 22 -12.22 15.55 -13.39
C VAL A 22 -12.33 17.08 -13.26
N LEU A 23 -12.87 17.76 -14.26
CA LEU A 23 -13.12 19.21 -14.22
C LEU A 23 -14.18 19.57 -13.17
N TYR A 24 -15.23 18.77 -13.03
CA TYR A 24 -16.26 18.93 -11.99
C TYR A 24 -15.68 18.75 -10.59
N LEU A 25 -14.82 17.75 -10.38
CA LEU A 25 -14.12 17.53 -9.10
C LEU A 25 -13.12 18.65 -8.77
N LEU A 26 -12.41 19.18 -9.77
CA LEU A 26 -11.52 20.34 -9.60
C LEU A 26 -12.31 21.62 -9.28
N LYS A 27 -13.46 21.84 -9.93
CA LYS A 27 -14.35 22.98 -9.68
C LYS A 27 -14.99 22.90 -8.29
N ARG A 28 -15.42 21.70 -7.87
CA ARG A 28 -15.96 21.45 -6.52
C ARG A 28 -14.90 21.71 -5.45
N ARG A 29 -13.64 21.32 -5.68
CA ARG A 29 -12.51 21.65 -4.79
C ARG A 29 -12.28 23.16 -4.62
N ARG A 30 -12.35 23.93 -5.71
CA ARG A 30 -12.24 25.41 -5.66
C ARG A 30 -13.44 26.04 -4.93
N GLY A 31 -14.64 25.48 -5.09
CA GLY A 31 -15.85 25.92 -4.39
C GLY A 31 -15.75 25.76 -2.87
N THR A 32 -15.25 24.62 -2.38
CA THR A 32 -15.08 24.38 -0.93
C THR A 32 -14.02 25.29 -0.31
N GLN A 33 -12.95 25.60 -1.06
CA GLN A 33 -11.90 26.51 -0.60
C GLN A 33 -12.37 27.98 -0.57
N LYS A 34 -13.21 28.42 -1.52
CA LYS A 34 -13.78 29.78 -1.55
C LYS A 34 -14.87 29.98 -0.50
N ARG A 35 -15.61 28.92 -0.14
CA ARG A 35 -16.65 28.93 0.90
C ARG A 35 -16.08 28.97 2.32
N ASN A 36 -14.86 28.47 2.52
CA ASN A 36 -14.14 28.58 3.81
C ASN A 36 -13.45 29.93 4.02
N GLY A 37 -13.30 30.76 2.99
CA GLY A 37 -12.71 32.10 3.07
C GLY A 37 -13.72 33.23 3.28
N LYS A 38 -15.03 32.95 3.40
CA LYS A 38 -16.09 33.97 3.43
C LYS A 38 -17.01 33.91 4.66
N LYS A 39 -16.68 33.10 5.67
CA LYS A 39 -17.33 33.12 7.00
C LYS A 39 -16.30 33.46 8.06
N GLY A 40 -16.06 34.75 8.24
CA GLY A 40 -15.45 35.31 9.45
C GLY A 40 -16.52 36.13 10.18
N GLY A 41 -16.62 35.95 11.49
CA GLY A 41 -17.45 36.77 12.39
C GLY A 41 -18.26 35.97 13.39
N SER A 42 -17.61 35.47 14.45
CA SER A 42 -18.10 35.49 15.85
C SER A 42 -17.00 34.94 16.76
N GLU A 43 -16.55 35.79 17.67
CA GLU A 43 -15.51 35.55 18.67
C GLU A 43 -15.91 34.47 19.67
N VAL A 44 -15.03 33.49 19.88
CA VAL A 44 -14.88 32.83 21.18
C VAL A 44 -13.38 32.63 21.41
N VAL A 45 -12.89 33.26 22.46
CA VAL A 45 -11.53 33.23 22.99
C VAL A 45 -11.11 31.80 23.35
N GLN A 46 -10.00 31.30 22.80
CA GLN A 46 -9.23 30.23 23.43
C GLN A 46 -7.76 30.22 22.97
N ASN A 47 -6.88 30.36 23.96
CA ASN A 47 -5.41 30.35 23.94
C ASN A 47 -4.74 29.56 22.80
N GLU A 48 -4.03 30.28 21.93
CA GLU A 48 -2.93 29.71 21.15
C GLU A 48 -1.71 29.50 22.06
N LYS A 49 -1.52 28.27 22.52
CA LYS A 49 -0.15 27.76 22.71
C LYS A 49 0.26 27.07 21.41
N ASP A 50 1.31 27.61 20.83
CA ASP A 50 2.00 27.15 19.61
C ASP A 50 2.39 25.66 19.69
N GLY A 51 1.44 24.80 19.35
CA GLY A 51 1.69 23.38 19.07
C GLY A 51 1.87 23.24 17.56
N LYS A 52 3.12 23.10 17.11
CA LYS A 52 3.46 22.64 15.75
C LYS A 52 2.50 21.51 15.37
N LYS A 53 1.61 21.79 14.40
CA LYS A 53 0.72 20.79 13.80
C LYS A 53 1.59 19.70 13.17
N ASP A 54 1.83 18.64 13.94
CA ASP A 54 2.50 17.45 13.45
C ASP A 54 1.68 16.94 12.28
N ARG A 55 2.31 17.01 11.12
CA ARG A 55 1.69 16.67 9.86
C ARG A 55 1.57 15.16 9.88
N ALA A 56 0.35 14.66 9.91
CA ALA A 56 0.06 13.29 9.55
C ALA A 56 0.19 13.09 8.03
N ALA A 57 1.39 13.38 7.52
CA ALA A 57 1.90 12.87 6.28
C ALA A 57 2.82 11.70 6.63
N VAL A 58 3.05 10.81 5.67
CA VAL A 58 4.11 9.80 5.76
C VAL A 58 5.44 10.55 5.80
N ASP A 59 5.82 11.01 6.99
CA ASP A 59 6.97 11.86 7.21
C ASP A 59 8.25 11.03 7.25
N LYS A 60 9.40 11.66 6.98
CA LYS A 60 10.71 11.01 7.15
C LYS A 60 10.88 10.45 8.57
N VAL A 61 10.22 11.06 9.56
CA VAL A 61 10.20 10.61 10.95
C VAL A 61 9.46 9.27 11.10
N PHE A 62 8.36 9.06 10.37
CA PHE A 62 7.63 7.78 10.36
C PHE A 62 8.50 6.64 9.80
N PHE A 63 9.18 6.89 8.69
CA PHE A 63 10.13 5.91 8.14
C PHE A 63 11.31 5.66 9.08
N GLY A 64 11.83 6.70 9.75
CA GLY A 64 12.88 6.55 10.77
C GLY A 64 12.42 5.66 11.94
N ARG A 65 11.18 5.84 12.42
CA ARG A 65 10.59 5.02 13.49
C ARG A 65 10.35 3.58 13.04
N ILE A 66 9.79 3.36 11.85
CA ILE A 66 9.66 2.01 11.30
C ILE A 66 11.02 1.35 11.15
N PHE A 67 12.03 2.06 10.68
CA PHE A 67 13.36 1.48 10.50
C PHE A 67 14.03 1.11 11.82
N GLN A 68 13.80 1.89 12.89
CA GLN A 68 14.23 1.53 14.24
C GLN A 68 13.54 0.25 14.74
N ILE A 69 12.22 0.13 14.54
CA ILE A 69 11.47 -1.08 14.93
C ILE A 69 11.92 -2.28 14.07
N LEU A 70 12.12 -2.08 12.77
CA LEU A 70 12.60 -3.12 11.86
C LEU A 70 14.00 -3.61 12.26
N ARG A 71 14.87 -2.72 12.75
CA ARG A 71 16.20 -3.07 13.27
C ARG A 71 16.12 -3.90 14.55
N ILE A 72 15.06 -3.76 15.34
CA ILE A 72 14.81 -4.63 16.50
C ILE A 72 14.28 -6.00 16.04
N MET A 73 13.44 -6.02 15.00
CA MET A 73 12.88 -7.26 14.44
C MET A 73 13.93 -8.09 13.67
N VAL A 74 14.92 -7.44 13.04
CA VAL A 74 16.03 -8.06 12.32
C VAL A 74 17.35 -7.51 12.89
N PRO A 75 17.85 -8.08 14.01
CA PRO A 75 18.94 -7.49 14.77
C PRO A 75 20.31 -7.57 14.08
N GLN A 76 20.56 -8.61 13.26
CA GLN A 76 21.84 -8.85 12.59
C GLN A 76 21.66 -9.49 11.21
N PHE A 77 22.61 -9.22 10.30
CA PHE A 77 22.65 -9.84 8.96
C PHE A 77 22.82 -11.38 9.01
N PHE A 78 23.30 -11.94 10.12
CA PHE A 78 23.47 -13.38 10.36
C PHE A 78 22.54 -13.90 11.45
N SER A 79 21.25 -13.63 11.30
CA SER A 79 20.22 -14.17 12.18
C SER A 79 19.28 -15.12 11.42
N MET A 80 18.60 -16.01 12.14
CA MET A 80 17.65 -16.97 11.54
C MET A 80 16.54 -16.24 10.76
N GLU A 81 16.15 -15.06 11.23
CA GLU A 81 15.16 -14.18 10.61
C GLU A 81 15.66 -13.63 9.26
N THR A 82 16.94 -13.25 9.17
CA THR A 82 17.56 -12.85 7.90
C THR A 82 17.66 -14.03 6.93
N GLY A 83 17.89 -15.25 7.45
CA GLY A 83 17.82 -16.48 6.67
C GLY A 83 16.44 -16.71 6.04
N TYR A 84 15.37 -16.53 6.80
CA TYR A 84 14.00 -16.61 6.27
C TYR A 84 13.69 -15.50 5.26
N LEU A 85 14.16 -14.26 5.49
CA LEU A 85 14.02 -13.17 4.52
C LEU A 85 14.75 -13.48 3.20
N ALA A 86 15.97 -14.02 3.28
CA ALA A 86 16.73 -14.44 2.10
C ALA A 86 16.03 -15.61 1.38
N LEU A 87 15.49 -16.59 2.13
CA LEU A 87 14.71 -17.69 1.57
C LEU A 87 13.46 -17.17 0.87
N ILE A 88 12.72 -16.22 1.45
CA ILE A 88 11.56 -15.61 0.82
C ILE A 88 11.96 -14.86 -0.45
N ALA A 89 13.06 -14.11 -0.42
CA ALA A 89 13.58 -13.43 -1.61
C ALA A 89 13.94 -14.43 -2.72
N ALA A 90 14.61 -15.54 -2.40
CA ALA A 90 14.91 -16.60 -3.34
C ALA A 90 13.64 -17.27 -3.90
N MET A 91 12.65 -17.55 -3.04
CA MET A 91 11.37 -18.12 -3.45
C MET A 91 10.54 -17.16 -4.31
N LEU A 92 10.65 -15.85 -4.08
CA LEU A 92 10.04 -14.85 -4.95
C LEU A 92 10.64 -14.88 -6.35
N VAL A 93 11.97 -14.95 -6.47
CA VAL A 93 12.66 -15.06 -7.77
C VAL A 93 12.28 -16.36 -8.47
N ALA A 94 12.33 -17.49 -7.75
CA ALA A 94 11.90 -18.79 -8.29
C ALA A 94 10.46 -18.75 -8.79
N ARG A 95 9.56 -18.13 -8.02
CA ARG A 95 8.16 -17.94 -8.41
C ARG A 95 8.01 -17.09 -9.66
N THR A 96 8.71 -15.96 -9.77
CA THR A 96 8.66 -15.13 -10.98
C THR A 96 9.20 -15.89 -12.20
N TYR A 97 10.24 -16.72 -12.03
CA TYR A 97 10.73 -17.59 -13.09
C TYR A 97 9.69 -18.63 -13.51
N CYS A 98 9.02 -19.29 -12.56
CA CYS A 98 7.89 -20.18 -12.83
C CYS A 98 6.75 -19.47 -13.57
N ASP A 99 6.42 -18.23 -13.17
CA ASP A 99 5.38 -17.43 -13.82
C ASP A 99 5.77 -17.11 -15.29
N VAL A 100 7.05 -16.82 -15.57
CA VAL A 100 7.56 -16.62 -16.94
C VAL A 100 7.53 -17.90 -17.75
N TRP A 101 8.02 -19.01 -17.19
CA TRP A 101 8.03 -20.32 -17.86
C TRP A 101 6.61 -20.77 -18.22
N MET A 102 5.64 -20.51 -17.34
CA MET A 102 4.23 -20.79 -17.59
C MET A 102 3.67 -19.95 -18.75
N ILE A 103 4.05 -18.67 -18.86
CA ILE A 103 3.65 -17.81 -19.99
C ILE A 103 4.23 -18.33 -21.32
N GLN A 104 5.50 -18.73 -21.31
CA GLN A 104 6.18 -19.26 -22.50
C GLN A 104 5.56 -20.59 -22.95
N ASN A 105 5.47 -21.58 -22.06
CA ASN A 105 4.87 -22.87 -22.40
C ASN A 105 3.39 -22.75 -22.75
N GLY A 106 2.63 -21.88 -22.08
CA GLY A 106 1.24 -21.62 -22.46
C GLY A 106 1.10 -21.06 -23.87
N THR A 107 2.03 -20.19 -24.29
CA THR A 107 2.04 -19.62 -25.65
C THR A 107 2.46 -20.67 -26.69
N MET A 108 3.42 -21.55 -26.36
CA MET A 108 3.83 -22.68 -27.21
C MET A 108 2.71 -23.70 -27.43
N ILE A 109 1.90 -23.97 -26.41
CA ILE A 109 0.72 -24.84 -26.53
C ILE A 109 -0.28 -24.22 -27.51
N GLU A 110 -0.53 -22.93 -27.40
CA GLU A 110 -1.43 -22.21 -28.31
C GLU A 110 -0.91 -22.14 -29.75
N SER A 111 0.40 -21.89 -29.93
CA SER A 111 1.01 -21.87 -31.27
C SER A 111 0.95 -23.25 -31.93
N ALA A 112 1.15 -24.34 -31.19
CA ALA A 112 0.98 -25.71 -31.69
C ALA A 112 -0.47 -26.04 -32.07
N ILE A 113 -1.46 -25.51 -31.33
CA ILE A 113 -2.89 -25.65 -31.68
C ILE A 113 -3.17 -24.94 -33.01
N ILE A 114 -2.67 -23.72 -33.19
CA ILE A 114 -2.85 -22.93 -34.42
C ILE A 114 -2.12 -23.60 -35.60
N GLY A 115 -0.92 -24.13 -35.36
CA GLY A 115 -0.10 -24.85 -36.34
C GLY A 115 -0.62 -26.24 -36.72
N ARG A 116 -1.72 -26.72 -36.09
CA ARG A 116 -2.31 -28.06 -36.31
C ARG A 116 -1.31 -29.21 -36.18
N SER A 117 -0.31 -29.09 -35.30
CA SER A 117 0.72 -30.11 -35.07
C SER A 117 0.40 -30.94 -33.80
N PRO A 118 -0.27 -32.12 -33.92
CA PRO A 118 -0.69 -32.89 -32.73
C PRO A 118 0.48 -33.43 -31.90
N LYS A 119 1.65 -33.64 -32.52
CA LYS A 119 2.87 -34.12 -31.84
C LYS A 119 3.48 -33.06 -30.91
N GLU A 120 3.56 -31.81 -31.38
CA GLU A 120 4.09 -30.69 -30.60
C GLU A 120 3.14 -30.33 -29.47
N PHE A 121 1.84 -30.28 -29.75
CA PHE A 121 0.80 -30.08 -28.73
C PHE A 121 0.90 -31.09 -27.60
N LYS A 122 0.99 -32.40 -27.91
CA LYS A 122 1.10 -33.44 -26.88
C LYS A 122 2.36 -33.29 -26.04
N THR A 123 3.48 -32.93 -26.66
CA THR A 123 4.78 -32.72 -25.98
C THR A 123 4.69 -31.54 -25.02
N TYR A 124 4.22 -30.37 -25.47
CA TYR A 124 4.10 -29.18 -24.64
C TYR A 124 3.08 -29.37 -23.52
N LEU A 125 1.95 -30.02 -23.79
CA LEU A 125 0.93 -30.32 -22.79
C LEU A 125 1.46 -31.25 -21.69
N PHE A 126 2.16 -32.33 -22.07
CA PHE A 126 2.73 -33.26 -21.10
C PHE A 126 3.82 -32.60 -20.25
N ASN A 127 4.68 -31.78 -20.86
CA ASN A 127 5.64 -30.96 -20.12
C ASN A 127 4.93 -30.01 -19.14
N PHE A 128 3.84 -29.36 -19.55
CA PHE A 128 3.06 -28.49 -18.68
C PHE A 128 2.50 -29.22 -17.45
N ILE A 129 1.89 -30.39 -17.66
CA ILE A 129 1.35 -31.23 -16.58
C ILE A 129 2.46 -31.69 -15.62
N LYS A 130 3.62 -32.09 -16.15
CA LYS A 130 4.77 -32.56 -15.35
C LYS A 130 5.30 -31.47 -14.41
N PHE A 131 5.37 -30.22 -14.86
CA PHE A 131 5.91 -29.11 -14.06
C PHE A 131 4.86 -28.43 -13.16
N MET A 132 3.56 -28.67 -13.37
CA MET A 132 2.48 -28.05 -12.60
C MET A 132 2.58 -28.27 -11.07
N PRO A 133 2.88 -29.49 -10.56
CA PRO A 133 3.05 -29.72 -9.12
C PRO A 133 4.22 -28.94 -8.54
N ALA A 134 5.33 -28.81 -9.29
CA ALA A 134 6.51 -28.07 -8.84
C ALA A 134 6.20 -26.57 -8.70
N ILE A 135 5.45 -25.99 -9.64
CA ILE A 135 5.01 -24.58 -9.57
C ILE A 135 4.08 -24.37 -8.36
N ALA A 136 3.13 -25.29 -8.14
CA ALA A 136 2.24 -25.24 -6.99
C ALA A 136 3.01 -25.33 -5.66
N LEU A 137 4.05 -26.17 -5.62
CA LEU A 137 4.92 -26.34 -4.46
C LEU A 137 5.68 -25.04 -4.15
N VAL A 138 6.34 -24.42 -5.14
CA VAL A 138 7.04 -23.12 -4.96
C VAL A 138 6.10 -22.05 -4.40
N ASN A 139 4.87 -21.97 -4.89
CA ASN A 139 3.89 -21.01 -4.41
C ASN A 139 3.48 -21.25 -2.94
N ASN A 140 3.31 -22.52 -2.54
CA ASN A 140 2.97 -22.86 -1.16
C ASN A 140 4.16 -22.69 -0.20
N PHE A 141 5.38 -23.02 -0.63
CA PHE A 141 6.59 -22.75 0.15
C PHE A 141 6.80 -21.26 0.41
N LEU A 142 6.55 -20.41 -0.59
CA LEU A 142 6.59 -18.96 -0.40
C LEU A 142 5.56 -18.50 0.66
N LYS A 143 4.33 -19.03 0.63
CA LYS A 143 3.31 -18.72 1.65
C LYS A 143 3.73 -19.18 3.03
N LEU A 144 4.25 -20.41 3.14
CA LEU A 144 4.77 -20.96 4.40
C LEU A 144 5.86 -20.06 4.99
N GLY A 145 6.83 -19.66 4.17
CA GLY A 145 7.91 -18.75 4.58
C GLY A 145 7.37 -17.40 5.08
N LEU A 146 6.36 -16.83 4.42
CA LEU A 146 5.72 -15.59 4.87
C LEU A 146 5.00 -15.75 6.22
N PHE A 147 4.29 -16.86 6.46
CA PHE A 147 3.61 -17.12 7.73
C PHE A 147 4.61 -17.34 8.88
N GLU A 148 5.67 -18.11 8.64
CA GLU A 148 6.72 -18.31 9.63
C GLU A 148 7.42 -16.98 9.96
N LEU A 149 7.70 -16.14 8.95
CA LEU A 149 8.28 -14.82 9.17
C LEU A 149 7.39 -13.92 10.04
N LYS A 150 6.06 -13.92 9.79
CA LYS A 150 5.10 -13.17 10.63
C LYS A 150 5.16 -13.61 12.08
N LEU A 151 5.19 -14.92 12.32
CA LEU A 151 5.25 -15.48 13.67
C LEU A 151 6.55 -15.10 14.39
N ARG A 152 7.70 -15.23 13.72
CA ARG A 152 9.02 -14.89 14.28
C ARG A 152 9.14 -13.40 14.60
N PHE A 153 8.64 -12.55 13.70
CA PHE A 153 8.59 -11.11 13.91
C PHE A 153 7.74 -10.74 15.12
N ARG A 154 6.57 -11.37 15.27
CA ARG A 154 5.73 -11.22 16.47
C ARG A 154 6.48 -11.68 17.72
N GLU A 155 7.03 -12.90 17.73
CA GLU A 155 7.75 -13.46 18.88
C GLU A 155 8.88 -12.54 19.36
N ARG A 156 9.71 -12.05 18.44
CA ARG A 156 10.84 -11.16 18.75
C ARG A 156 10.38 -9.80 19.26
N LEU A 157 9.45 -9.16 18.57
CA LEU A 157 8.98 -7.83 18.93
C LEU A 157 8.26 -7.87 20.29
N THR A 158 7.41 -8.88 20.50
CA THR A 158 6.70 -9.07 21.77
C THR A 158 7.68 -9.31 22.92
N LYS A 159 8.67 -10.20 22.78
CA LYS A 159 9.68 -10.43 23.84
C LYS A 159 10.44 -9.16 24.20
N ASN A 160 10.96 -8.44 23.19
CA ASN A 160 11.70 -7.21 23.42
C ASN A 160 10.85 -6.11 24.09
N LEU A 161 9.58 -5.99 23.69
CA LEU A 161 8.65 -5.04 24.31
C LEU A 161 8.33 -5.42 25.75
N TYR A 162 8.13 -6.70 26.06
CA TYR A 162 7.92 -7.15 27.44
C TYR A 162 9.16 -6.97 28.31
N ASP A 163 10.36 -7.22 27.78
CA ASP A 163 11.62 -6.99 28.49
C ASP A 163 11.76 -5.51 28.90
N GLN A 164 11.40 -4.57 28.01
CA GLN A 164 11.40 -3.14 28.32
C GLN A 164 10.25 -2.71 29.23
N TYR A 165 9.05 -3.27 29.03
CA TYR A 165 7.86 -2.94 29.81
C TYR A 165 8.01 -3.35 31.28
N LEU A 166 8.62 -4.52 31.52
CA LEU A 166 8.90 -5.04 32.86
C LEU A 166 10.22 -4.52 33.45
N GLN A 167 10.96 -3.66 32.73
CA GLN A 167 12.20 -3.08 33.24
C GLN A 167 11.89 -1.99 34.29
N GLY A 168 12.15 -2.30 35.57
CA GLY A 168 11.93 -1.40 36.69
C GLY A 168 10.45 -1.11 36.95
N PHE A 169 10.10 0.16 37.21
CA PHE A 169 8.72 0.61 37.46
C PHE A 169 8.02 1.13 36.18
N THR A 170 8.47 0.71 35.00
CA THR A 170 7.97 1.24 33.71
C THR A 170 6.49 0.89 33.50
N TYR A 171 6.06 -0.32 33.82
CA TYR A 171 4.65 -0.72 33.80
C TYR A 171 3.75 0.21 34.63
N TYR A 172 4.21 0.64 35.80
CA TYR A 172 3.46 1.54 36.67
C TYR A 172 3.44 2.98 36.12
N LYS A 173 4.59 3.46 35.62
CA LYS A 173 4.68 4.79 35.00
C LYS A 173 3.79 4.91 33.77
N MET A 174 3.75 3.87 32.95
CA MET A 174 2.99 3.84 31.70
C MET A 174 1.48 3.67 31.93
N GLY A 175 1.07 3.01 33.02
CA GLY A 175 -0.34 2.87 33.38
C GLY A 175 -0.91 4.08 34.15
N ASN A 176 -0.14 4.68 35.06
CA ASN A 176 -0.68 5.66 36.01
C ASN A 176 -0.09 7.08 35.88
N LEU A 177 1.10 7.25 35.31
CA LEU A 177 1.81 8.54 35.29
C LEU A 177 1.87 9.18 33.89
N ASP A 178 1.74 8.38 32.82
CA ASP A 178 1.83 8.86 31.45
C ASP A 178 0.53 8.59 30.66
N ASN A 179 -0.33 9.60 30.56
CA ASN A 179 -1.58 9.55 29.77
C ASN A 179 -1.35 9.64 28.25
N ARG A 180 -0.11 9.67 27.76
CA ARG A 180 0.16 9.73 26.32
C ARG A 180 -0.09 8.40 25.61
N ILE A 181 -0.04 7.28 26.34
CA ILE A 181 -0.29 5.95 25.79
C ILE A 181 -1.59 5.42 26.38
N ALA A 182 -2.67 5.56 25.61
CA ALA A 182 -3.95 4.95 25.95
C ALA A 182 -3.83 3.43 25.79
N ASN A 183 -4.17 2.67 26.83
CA ASN A 183 -4.31 1.21 26.83
C ASN A 183 -3.03 0.45 26.40
N PRO A 184 -1.99 0.40 27.27
CA PRO A 184 -0.74 -0.31 26.99
C PRO A 184 -0.94 -1.83 26.79
N ASP A 185 -1.99 -2.40 27.36
CA ASP A 185 -2.41 -3.80 27.19
C ASP A 185 -2.81 -4.10 25.74
N GLN A 186 -3.62 -3.24 25.13
CA GLN A 186 -4.02 -3.38 23.73
C GLN A 186 -2.82 -3.22 22.79
N LEU A 187 -1.94 -2.26 23.10
CA LEU A 187 -0.74 -1.99 22.32
C LEU A 187 0.19 -3.22 22.28
N LEU A 188 0.51 -3.78 23.47
CA LEU A 188 1.45 -4.90 23.61
C LEU A 188 0.91 -6.23 23.04
N THR A 189 -0.41 -6.38 22.93
CA THR A 189 -1.04 -7.63 22.50
C THR A 189 -1.52 -7.58 21.04
N GLN A 190 -2.53 -6.76 20.74
CA GLN A 190 -3.22 -6.77 19.46
C GLN A 190 -2.49 -5.94 18.40
N ASP A 191 -1.97 -4.78 18.79
CA ASP A 191 -1.43 -3.85 17.81
C ASP A 191 -0.03 -4.29 17.33
N VAL A 192 0.76 -4.92 18.19
CA VAL A 192 2.00 -5.63 17.80
C VAL A 192 1.73 -6.73 16.76
N GLU A 193 0.68 -7.53 16.95
CA GLU A 193 0.30 -8.56 15.99
C GLU A 193 -0.10 -7.95 14.63
N LYS A 194 -0.99 -6.96 14.64
CA LYS A 194 -1.44 -6.26 13.42
C LYS A 194 -0.27 -5.59 12.70
N PHE A 195 0.64 -4.97 13.45
CA PHE A 195 1.83 -4.33 12.91
C PHE A 195 2.74 -5.34 12.21
N CYS A 196 3.12 -6.44 12.88
CA CYS A 196 3.97 -7.48 12.29
C CYS A 196 3.36 -8.10 11.03
N ASN A 197 2.06 -8.43 11.07
CA ASN A 197 1.34 -8.94 9.91
C ASN A 197 1.38 -7.96 8.73
N SER A 198 1.07 -6.68 9.01
CA SER A 198 1.05 -5.63 8.00
C SER A 198 2.42 -5.35 7.39
N VAL A 199 3.50 -5.42 8.17
CA VAL A 199 4.88 -5.23 7.68
C VAL A 199 5.27 -6.35 6.71
N VAL A 200 4.99 -7.61 7.06
CA VAL A 200 5.31 -8.75 6.18
C VAL A 200 4.43 -8.76 4.93
N ASP A 201 3.15 -8.42 5.07
CA ASP A 201 2.25 -8.31 3.92
C ASP A 201 2.66 -7.19 2.98
N LEU A 202 3.06 -6.03 3.51
CA LEU A 202 3.61 -4.93 2.72
C LEU A 202 4.89 -5.36 1.98
N TYR A 203 5.80 -6.07 2.67
CA TYR A 203 7.02 -6.59 2.06
C TYR A 203 6.70 -7.51 0.87
N SER A 204 5.79 -8.47 1.02
CA SER A 204 5.40 -9.39 -0.05
C SER A 204 4.65 -8.68 -1.19
N ASN A 205 3.69 -7.81 -0.85
CA ASN A 205 2.87 -7.07 -1.81
C ASN A 205 3.66 -6.05 -2.63
N LEU A 206 4.81 -5.58 -2.12
CA LEU A 206 5.70 -4.66 -2.83
C LEU A 206 6.83 -5.38 -3.57
N SER A 207 7.49 -6.34 -2.91
CA SER A 207 8.66 -7.03 -3.48
C SER A 207 8.31 -7.86 -4.71
N LYS A 208 7.16 -8.56 -4.69
CA LYS A 208 6.77 -9.39 -5.83
C LYS A 208 6.56 -8.56 -7.11
N PRO A 209 5.69 -7.54 -7.13
CA PRO A 209 5.53 -6.69 -8.31
C PRO A 209 6.80 -5.97 -8.77
N LEU A 210 7.68 -5.57 -7.84
CA LEU A 210 8.96 -4.95 -8.22
C LEU A 210 9.86 -5.93 -8.97
N LEU A 211 9.98 -7.17 -8.50
CA LEU A 211 10.73 -8.22 -9.19
C LEU A 211 10.12 -8.55 -10.55
N ASP A 212 8.79 -8.66 -10.62
CA ASP A 212 8.07 -8.89 -11.88
C ASP A 212 8.39 -7.77 -12.91
N ILE A 213 8.34 -6.50 -12.49
CA ILE A 213 8.67 -5.35 -13.35
C ILE A 213 10.13 -5.38 -13.80
N CYS A 214 11.08 -5.58 -12.89
CA CYS A 214 12.50 -5.65 -13.23
C CYS A 214 12.79 -6.74 -14.26
N LEU A 215 12.24 -7.95 -14.05
CA LEU A 215 12.45 -9.08 -14.94
C LEU A 215 11.78 -8.86 -16.31
N TYR A 216 10.55 -8.35 -16.33
CA TYR A 216 9.86 -8.08 -17.59
C TYR A 216 10.52 -6.94 -18.37
N ILE A 217 10.99 -5.88 -17.72
CA ILE A 217 11.78 -4.83 -18.36
C ILE A 217 13.05 -5.42 -18.97
N TYR A 218 13.78 -6.27 -18.23
CA TYR A 218 14.97 -6.93 -18.74
C TYR A 218 14.68 -7.80 -19.97
N LYS A 219 13.65 -8.66 -19.89
CA LYS A 219 13.24 -9.54 -21.01
C LYS A 219 12.75 -8.74 -22.23
N LEU A 220 11.97 -7.69 -22.03
CA LEU A 220 11.53 -6.81 -23.11
C LEU A 220 12.70 -6.04 -23.74
N THR A 221 13.69 -5.63 -22.94
CA THR A 221 14.91 -5.00 -23.44
C THR A 221 15.69 -5.93 -24.36
N THR A 222 15.82 -7.20 -23.96
CA THR A 222 16.47 -8.23 -24.80
C THR A 222 15.66 -8.60 -26.05
N ALA A 223 14.33 -8.44 -26.02
CA ALA A 223 13.46 -8.82 -27.13
C ALA A 223 13.25 -7.71 -28.19
N ILE A 224 13.07 -6.46 -27.74
CA ILE A 224 12.60 -5.33 -28.58
C ILE A 224 13.69 -4.24 -28.75
N GLY A 225 14.78 -4.31 -27.98
CA GLY A 225 15.79 -3.26 -27.89
C GLY A 225 15.43 -2.17 -26.89
N ALA A 226 16.39 -1.29 -26.57
CA ALA A 226 16.30 -0.35 -25.44
C ALA A 226 15.17 0.70 -25.56
N GLN A 227 14.68 1.02 -26.76
CA GLN A 227 13.71 2.10 -26.96
C GLN A 227 12.32 1.79 -26.38
N GLY A 228 11.85 0.54 -26.46
CA GLY A 228 10.54 0.15 -25.93
C GLY A 228 10.44 0.24 -24.39
N PRO A 229 11.38 -0.36 -23.64
CA PRO A 229 11.47 -0.24 -22.19
C PRO A 229 11.58 1.20 -21.69
N THR A 230 12.29 2.09 -22.39
CA THR A 230 12.41 3.51 -22.00
C THR A 230 11.06 4.23 -22.00
N VAL A 231 10.22 3.99 -23.03
CA VAL A 231 8.86 4.56 -23.09
C VAL A 231 8.00 4.01 -21.96
N MET A 232 8.07 2.70 -21.71
CA MET A 232 7.34 2.09 -20.61
C MET A 232 7.79 2.68 -19.28
N MET A 233 9.09 2.73 -18.99
CA MET A 233 9.65 3.28 -17.76
C MET A 233 9.27 4.74 -17.53
N THR A 234 9.30 5.56 -18.59
CA THR A 234 8.85 6.95 -18.53
C THR A 234 7.38 7.03 -18.14
N TYR A 235 6.54 6.20 -18.75
CA TYR A 235 5.12 6.09 -18.37
C TYR A 235 4.96 5.66 -16.90
N LEU A 236 5.75 4.72 -16.41
CA LEU A 236 5.69 4.25 -15.00
C LEU A 236 6.04 5.36 -14.02
N LEU A 237 7.11 6.11 -14.30
CA LEU A 237 7.56 7.20 -13.44
C LEU A 237 6.56 8.34 -13.41
N VAL A 238 6.06 8.76 -14.59
CA VAL A 238 5.08 9.85 -14.70
C VAL A 238 3.75 9.47 -14.06
N SER A 239 3.22 8.28 -14.38
CA SER A 239 1.96 7.80 -13.79
C SER A 239 2.07 7.58 -12.28
N GLY A 240 3.17 6.98 -11.82
CA GLY A 240 3.44 6.78 -10.39
C GLY A 240 3.53 8.10 -9.62
N MET A 241 4.24 9.10 -10.16
CA MET A 241 4.33 10.42 -9.55
C MET A 241 2.96 11.12 -9.48
N PHE A 242 2.21 11.07 -10.58
CA PHE A 242 0.87 11.65 -10.67
C PHE A 242 -0.10 11.01 -9.67
N LEU A 243 -0.16 9.68 -9.62
CA LEU A 243 -1.02 8.93 -8.70
C LEU A 243 -0.64 9.18 -7.23
N THR A 244 0.65 9.24 -6.93
CA THR A 244 1.15 9.58 -5.59
C THR A 244 0.72 10.99 -5.18
N ARG A 245 0.79 11.96 -6.10
CA ARG A 245 0.38 13.35 -5.85
C ARG A 245 -1.12 13.46 -5.60
N MET A 246 -1.94 12.68 -6.31
CA MET A 246 -3.39 12.61 -6.11
C MET A 246 -3.78 11.96 -4.79
N ARG A 247 -2.95 11.03 -4.27
CA ARG A 247 -3.22 10.30 -3.02
C ARG A 247 -2.87 11.07 -1.75
N ARG A 248 -1.96 12.05 -1.79
CA ARG A 248 -1.59 12.90 -0.64
C ARG A 248 -2.75 13.36 0.28
N PRO A 249 -3.93 13.80 -0.20
CA PRO A 249 -5.06 14.17 0.67
C PRO A 249 -5.65 13.04 1.51
N MET A 250 -5.44 11.76 1.15
CA MET A 250 -6.04 10.62 1.88
C MET A 250 -5.59 10.58 3.34
N GLY A 251 -4.30 10.82 3.62
CA GLY A 251 -3.79 10.81 5.00
C GLY A 251 -4.51 11.81 5.90
N LYS A 252 -4.81 13.02 5.40
CA LYS A 252 -5.58 14.02 6.14
C LYS A 252 -7.00 13.56 6.46
N MET A 253 -7.65 12.85 5.54
CA MET A 253 -8.99 12.32 5.74
C MET A 253 -8.98 11.18 6.77
N THR A 254 -7.98 10.30 6.74
CA THR A 254 -7.81 9.21 7.72
C THR A 254 -7.55 9.74 9.13
N VAL A 255 -6.78 10.81 9.28
CA VAL A 255 -6.55 11.41 10.61
C VAL A 255 -7.82 12.07 11.15
N THR A 256 -8.59 12.70 10.28
CA THR A 256 -9.89 13.28 10.64
C THR A 256 -10.88 12.19 11.04
N GLU A 257 -10.86 11.04 10.35
CA GLU A 257 -11.64 9.85 10.69
C GLU A 257 -11.28 9.32 12.09
N GLN A 258 -9.99 9.13 12.38
CA GLN A 258 -9.52 8.69 13.70
C GLN A 258 -9.89 9.68 14.82
N ARG A 259 -9.85 10.99 14.53
CA ARG A 259 -10.29 12.01 15.49
C ARG A 259 -11.78 11.90 15.81
N TYR A 260 -12.63 11.74 14.80
CA TYR A 260 -14.08 11.59 15.02
C TYR A 260 -14.43 10.26 15.69
N GLU A 261 -13.72 9.19 15.35
CA GLU A 261 -13.86 7.90 16.03
C GLU A 261 -13.43 7.99 17.51
N GLY A 262 -12.34 8.70 17.79
CA GLY A 262 -11.88 9.01 19.14
C GLY A 262 -12.89 9.85 19.94
N GLU A 263 -13.47 10.89 19.34
CA GLU A 263 -14.53 11.70 19.96
C GLU A 263 -15.76 10.84 20.28
N TYR A 264 -16.15 9.94 19.38
CA TYR A 264 -17.25 9.00 19.60
C TYR A 264 -16.97 8.02 20.76
N ARG A 265 -15.77 7.41 20.79
CA ARG A 265 -15.35 6.53 21.88
C ARG A 265 -15.30 7.25 23.22
N PHE A 266 -14.81 8.49 23.24
CA PHE A 266 -14.74 9.31 24.44
C PHE A 266 -16.13 9.58 25.03
N VAL A 267 -17.11 9.98 24.20
CA VAL A 267 -18.49 10.18 24.65
C VAL A 267 -19.08 8.89 25.25
N ASN A 268 -18.81 7.74 24.63
CA ASN A 268 -19.27 6.47 25.15
C ASN A 268 -18.59 6.08 26.48
N SER A 269 -17.29 6.34 26.61
CA SER A 269 -16.58 6.13 27.88
C SER A 269 -17.14 7.02 28.99
N ARG A 270 -17.43 8.30 28.68
CA ARG A 270 -18.05 9.24 29.63
C ARG A 270 -19.42 8.76 30.11
N LEU A 271 -20.24 8.21 29.21
CA LEU A 271 -21.54 7.61 29.57
C LEU A 271 -21.37 6.46 30.57
N ILE A 272 -20.35 5.61 30.40
CA ILE A 272 -20.08 4.49 31.31
C ILE A 272 -19.63 5.01 32.68
N THR A 273 -18.68 5.94 32.71
CA THR A 273 -18.13 6.50 33.96
C THR A 273 -19.19 7.23 34.79
N ASN A 274 -20.09 7.97 34.14
CA ASN A 274 -21.12 8.76 34.83
C ASN A 274 -22.51 8.09 34.78
N SER A 275 -22.55 6.78 34.61
CA SER A 275 -23.80 6.02 34.41
C SER A 275 -24.75 6.14 35.60
N GLU A 276 -24.22 6.22 36.83
CA GLU A 276 -24.99 6.37 38.05
C GLU A 276 -25.69 7.72 38.13
N GLU A 277 -24.98 8.83 37.83
CA GLU A 277 -25.54 10.17 37.80
C GLU A 277 -26.65 10.28 36.73
N ILE A 278 -26.40 9.71 35.55
CA ILE A 278 -27.36 9.76 34.43
C ILE A 278 -28.63 8.97 34.77
N ALA A 279 -28.49 7.81 35.43
CA ALA A 279 -29.61 7.01 35.91
C ALA A 279 -30.41 7.75 36.99
N PHE A 280 -29.74 8.43 37.91
CA PHE A 280 -30.38 9.21 38.98
C PHE A 280 -31.22 10.37 38.43
N TYR A 281 -30.71 11.08 37.42
CA TYR A 281 -31.40 12.23 36.80
C TYR A 281 -32.31 11.85 35.61
N ASN A 282 -32.51 10.56 35.30
CA ASN A 282 -33.26 10.10 34.12
C ASN A 282 -32.80 10.77 32.80
N GLY A 283 -31.49 10.99 32.63
CA GLY A 283 -30.88 11.74 31.53
C GLY A 283 -30.80 11.03 30.17
N ASN A 284 -31.41 9.86 30.02
CA ASN A 284 -31.20 8.92 28.92
C ASN A 284 -31.40 9.53 27.52
N GLU A 285 -32.50 10.27 27.30
CA GLU A 285 -32.78 10.86 25.98
C GLU A 285 -31.77 11.95 25.60
N ARG A 286 -31.21 12.67 26.58
CA ARG A 286 -30.21 13.72 26.31
C ARG A 286 -28.85 13.15 25.97
N GLU A 287 -28.42 12.09 26.65
CA GLU A 287 -27.18 11.38 26.30
C GLU A 287 -27.32 10.66 24.95
N LYS A 288 -28.47 10.07 24.66
CA LYS A 288 -28.78 9.48 23.35
C LYS A 288 -28.66 10.50 22.21
N GLN A 289 -29.23 11.70 22.36
CA GLN A 289 -29.08 12.77 21.37
C GLN A 289 -27.61 13.18 21.17
N THR A 290 -26.83 13.21 22.25
CA THR A 290 -25.40 13.55 22.21
C THR A 290 -24.59 12.49 21.45
N ILE A 291 -24.81 11.21 21.75
CA ILE A 291 -24.16 10.09 21.05
C ILE A 291 -24.55 10.08 19.57
N HIS A 292 -25.83 10.23 19.25
CA HIS A 292 -26.30 10.28 17.87
C HIS A 292 -25.70 11.45 17.08
N SER A 293 -25.53 12.63 17.72
CA SER A 293 -24.88 13.79 17.10
C SER A 293 -23.43 13.50 16.75
N THR A 294 -22.65 12.95 17.68
CA THR A 294 -21.24 12.61 17.45
C THR A 294 -21.09 11.49 16.42
N PHE A 295 -21.95 10.47 16.47
CA PHE A 295 -21.99 9.41 15.48
C PHE A 295 -22.34 9.94 14.08
N LYS A 296 -23.29 10.87 13.97
CA LYS A 296 -23.65 11.49 12.69
C LYS A 296 -22.47 12.24 12.06
N LYS A 297 -21.68 12.98 12.84
CA LYS A 297 -20.45 13.63 12.34
C LYS A 297 -19.47 12.61 11.75
N LEU A 298 -19.27 11.48 12.43
CA LEU A 298 -18.40 10.39 11.96
C LEU A 298 -18.95 9.80 10.64
N VAL A 299 -20.24 9.49 10.59
CA VAL A 299 -20.91 8.93 9.40
C VAL A 299 -20.84 9.88 8.20
N ASP A 300 -21.08 11.18 8.39
CA ASP A 300 -21.01 12.18 7.32
C ASP A 300 -19.58 12.28 6.75
N HIS A 301 -18.55 12.17 7.61
CA HIS A 301 -17.15 12.10 7.17
C HIS A 301 -16.85 10.81 6.41
N LEU A 302 -17.32 9.67 6.91
CA LEU A 302 -17.17 8.36 6.26
C LEU A 302 -17.80 8.34 4.86
N HIS A 303 -19.00 8.90 4.68
CA HIS A 303 -19.63 9.00 3.37
C HIS A 303 -18.79 9.81 2.38
N ASN A 304 -18.27 10.97 2.81
CA ASN A 304 -17.37 11.78 1.99
C ASN A 304 -16.07 11.02 1.65
N PHE A 305 -15.52 10.28 2.62
CA PHE A 305 -14.32 9.47 2.44
C PHE A 305 -14.55 8.30 1.47
N ILE A 306 -15.70 7.63 1.54
CA ILE A 306 -16.10 6.56 0.62
C ILE A 306 -16.18 7.09 -0.81
N PHE A 307 -16.83 8.24 -1.03
CA PHE A 307 -16.92 8.83 -2.37
C PHE A 307 -15.53 9.23 -2.91
N PHE A 308 -14.67 9.80 -2.06
CA PHE A 308 -13.29 10.12 -2.44
C PHE A 308 -12.49 8.85 -2.80
N ARG A 309 -12.63 7.79 -2.01
CA ARG A 309 -11.99 6.48 -2.23
C ARG A 309 -12.47 5.83 -3.53
N PHE A 310 -13.76 5.94 -3.84
CA PHE A 310 -14.32 5.48 -5.12
C PHE A 310 -13.70 6.23 -6.30
N SER A 311 -13.69 7.56 -6.26
CA SER A 311 -13.11 8.39 -7.32
C SER A 311 -11.62 8.09 -7.54
N MET A 312 -10.84 7.96 -6.46
CA MET A 312 -9.44 7.55 -6.53
C MET A 312 -9.28 6.12 -7.09
N GLY A 313 -10.11 5.17 -6.67
CA GLY A 313 -10.08 3.80 -7.18
C GLY A 313 -10.38 3.71 -8.70
N PHE A 314 -11.26 4.58 -9.20
CA PHE A 314 -11.52 4.71 -10.63
C PHE A 314 -10.29 5.24 -11.37
N VAL A 315 -9.66 6.32 -10.89
CA VAL A 315 -8.45 6.89 -11.49
C VAL A 315 -7.27 5.89 -11.46
N ASP A 316 -7.08 5.20 -10.34
CA ASP A 316 -6.06 4.16 -10.20
C ASP A 316 -6.27 3.06 -11.26
N SER A 317 -7.50 2.60 -11.46
CA SER A 317 -7.81 1.56 -12.46
C SER A 317 -7.61 2.07 -13.89
N MET A 318 -8.01 3.31 -14.19
CA MET A 318 -7.81 3.93 -15.52
C MET A 318 -6.33 4.07 -15.88
N ILE A 319 -5.52 4.61 -14.98
CA ILE A 319 -4.12 4.87 -15.27
C ILE A 319 -3.30 3.57 -15.16
N ALA A 320 -3.38 2.87 -14.03
CA ALA A 320 -2.48 1.75 -13.79
C ALA A 320 -2.82 0.49 -14.60
N LYS A 321 -4.07 0.28 -15.00
CA LYS A 321 -4.49 -0.91 -15.76
C LYS A 321 -4.80 -0.61 -17.24
N TYR A 322 -5.75 0.27 -17.51
CA TYR A 322 -6.27 0.45 -18.87
C TYR A 322 -5.29 1.24 -19.76
N LEU A 323 -4.83 2.42 -19.33
CA LEU A 323 -3.85 3.21 -20.08
C LEU A 323 -2.50 2.51 -20.18
N ALA A 324 -2.08 1.81 -19.13
CA ALA A 324 -0.85 1.01 -19.14
C ALA A 324 -0.88 -0.08 -20.23
N THR A 325 -2.01 -0.77 -20.38
CA THR A 325 -2.21 -1.77 -21.43
C THR A 325 -2.18 -1.13 -22.84
N VAL A 326 -2.76 0.06 -23.02
CA VAL A 326 -2.72 0.79 -24.30
C VAL A 326 -1.29 1.19 -24.68
N VAL A 327 -0.56 1.82 -23.76
CA VAL A 327 0.86 2.19 -23.97
C VAL A 327 1.66 0.94 -24.29
N GLY A 328 1.38 -0.16 -23.61
CA GLY A 328 2.08 -1.37 -23.87
C GLY A 328 1.81 -2.01 -25.23
N TYR A 329 0.57 -2.00 -25.73
CA TYR A 329 0.30 -2.42 -27.11
C TYR A 329 1.04 -1.55 -28.13
N LEU A 330 1.17 -0.24 -27.89
CA LEU A 330 1.95 0.66 -28.76
C LEU A 330 3.46 0.33 -28.74
N VAL A 331 4.00 -0.06 -27.58
CA VAL A 331 5.40 -0.44 -27.44
C VAL A 331 5.67 -1.80 -28.10
N VAL A 332 4.78 -2.78 -27.89
CA VAL A 332 4.94 -4.12 -28.45
C VAL A 332 4.74 -4.11 -29.96
N SER A 333 3.82 -3.30 -30.51
CA SER A 333 3.55 -3.28 -31.96
C SER A 333 4.63 -2.58 -32.80
N ARG A 334 5.40 -1.64 -32.21
CA ARG A 334 6.50 -0.92 -32.89
C ARG A 334 7.50 -1.80 -33.65
N PRO A 335 8.14 -2.82 -33.05
CA PRO A 335 9.09 -3.69 -33.76
C PRO A 335 8.45 -4.52 -34.88
N PHE A 336 7.18 -4.93 -34.72
CA PHE A 336 6.47 -5.73 -35.74
C PHE A 336 5.98 -4.90 -36.92
N LEU A 337 5.66 -3.61 -36.70
CA LEU A 337 5.14 -2.71 -37.74
C LEU A 337 6.24 -1.95 -38.48
N THR A 338 7.47 -1.89 -37.95
CA THR A 338 8.58 -1.18 -38.59
C THR A 338 9.27 -2.12 -39.61
N PRO A 339 9.21 -1.83 -40.92
CA PRO A 339 9.89 -2.64 -41.92
C PRO A 339 11.40 -2.52 -41.71
N GLY A 340 12.07 -3.62 -41.35
CA GLY A 340 13.54 -3.67 -41.25
C GLY A 340 14.14 -3.90 -39.85
N HIS A 341 13.37 -4.33 -38.84
CA HIS A 341 13.98 -4.80 -37.60
C HIS A 341 14.78 -6.10 -37.83
N SER A 342 16.07 -6.07 -37.49
CA SER A 342 17.04 -7.15 -37.71
C SER A 342 16.65 -8.52 -37.13
N ARG A 343 15.70 -8.57 -36.18
CA ARG A 343 15.24 -9.79 -35.52
C ARG A 343 14.14 -10.55 -36.27
N HIS A 344 13.36 -9.88 -37.13
CA HIS A 344 12.20 -10.47 -37.82
C HIS A 344 12.33 -10.52 -39.34
N LEU A 345 13.54 -10.30 -39.87
CA LEU A 345 13.81 -10.32 -41.30
C LEU A 345 13.72 -11.73 -41.92
N THR A 346 13.88 -12.77 -41.10
CA THR A 346 13.93 -14.19 -41.51
C THR A 346 12.91 -15.07 -40.79
N SER A 347 12.06 -14.50 -39.94
CA SER A 347 11.15 -15.26 -39.07
C SER A 347 9.89 -15.71 -39.81
N THR A 348 9.41 -16.92 -39.51
CA THR A 348 8.15 -17.44 -40.07
C THR A 348 6.96 -16.74 -39.40
N HIS A 349 5.81 -16.65 -40.09
CA HIS A 349 4.58 -16.04 -39.55
C HIS A 349 4.14 -16.66 -38.21
N SER A 350 4.41 -17.95 -37.98
CA SER A 350 4.16 -18.65 -36.71
C SER A 350 5.04 -18.14 -35.57
N GLU A 351 6.36 -17.99 -35.81
CA GLU A 351 7.33 -17.48 -34.83
C GLU A 351 7.05 -16.01 -34.50
N LEU A 352 6.66 -15.22 -35.50
CA LEU A 352 6.30 -13.81 -35.32
C LEU A 352 5.07 -13.66 -34.41
N LEU A 353 4.07 -14.51 -34.63
CA LEU A 353 2.84 -14.55 -33.83
C LEU A 353 3.14 -14.98 -32.38
N GLU A 354 4.01 -15.98 -32.20
CA GLU A 354 4.44 -16.47 -30.89
C GLU A 354 5.16 -15.40 -30.07
N ASP A 355 6.17 -14.74 -30.67
CA ASP A 355 6.92 -13.65 -30.03
C ASP A 355 6.02 -12.47 -29.65
N TYR A 356 5.02 -12.16 -30.49
CA TYR A 356 4.01 -11.14 -30.22
C TYR A 356 3.13 -11.53 -29.02
N TYR A 357 2.59 -12.76 -28.99
CA TYR A 357 1.76 -13.23 -27.88
C TYR A 357 2.53 -13.30 -26.56
N GLN A 358 3.78 -13.77 -26.59
CA GLN A 358 4.65 -13.82 -25.41
C GLN A 358 4.92 -12.40 -24.87
N SER A 359 5.30 -11.46 -25.74
CA SER A 359 5.57 -10.07 -25.35
C SER A 359 4.31 -9.37 -24.85
N GLY A 360 3.16 -9.58 -25.49
CA GLY A 360 1.87 -9.04 -25.06
C GLY A 360 1.41 -9.56 -23.69
N ARG A 361 1.60 -10.85 -23.41
CA ARG A 361 1.28 -11.45 -22.10
C ARG A 361 2.18 -10.93 -20.98
N MET A 362 3.49 -10.84 -21.23
CA MET A 362 4.43 -10.25 -20.27
C MET A 362 4.07 -8.80 -19.94
N LEU A 363 3.64 -8.04 -20.95
CA LEU A 363 3.23 -6.66 -20.77
C LEU A 363 1.95 -6.52 -19.93
N LEU A 364 0.97 -7.38 -20.17
CA LEU A 364 -0.26 -7.40 -19.38
C LEU A 364 0.01 -7.78 -17.92
N ARG A 365 0.98 -8.66 -17.66
CA ARG A 365 1.45 -8.95 -16.30
C ARG A 365 2.17 -7.77 -15.66
N LEU A 366 2.97 -7.03 -16.44
CA LEU A 366 3.64 -5.81 -15.99
C LEU A 366 2.62 -4.72 -15.60
N SER A 367 1.57 -4.48 -16.40
CA SER A 367 0.51 -3.52 -16.05
C SER A 367 -0.25 -3.92 -14.78
N GLN A 368 -0.52 -5.22 -14.60
CA GLN A 368 -1.11 -5.75 -13.37
C GLN A 368 -0.18 -5.59 -12.15
N ALA A 369 1.12 -5.83 -12.31
CA ALA A 369 2.12 -5.63 -11.26
C ALA A 369 2.16 -4.16 -10.82
N LEU A 370 2.16 -3.23 -11.78
CA LEU A 370 2.11 -1.80 -11.50
C LEU A 370 0.84 -1.38 -10.78
N GLY A 371 -0.31 -1.88 -11.22
CA GLY A 371 -1.58 -1.69 -10.51
C GLY A 371 -1.48 -2.12 -9.05
N ARG A 372 -0.81 -3.25 -8.77
CA ARG A 372 -0.59 -3.72 -7.40
C ARG A 372 0.37 -2.84 -6.60
N ILE A 373 1.48 -2.35 -7.17
CA ILE A 373 2.39 -1.40 -6.48
C ILE A 373 1.67 -0.10 -6.15
N VAL A 374 0.95 0.44 -7.14
CA VAL A 374 0.14 1.63 -6.96
C VAL A 374 -0.84 1.40 -5.82
N LEU A 375 -1.49 0.23 -5.73
CA LEU A 375 -2.40 -0.09 -4.62
C LEU A 375 -1.67 -0.33 -3.27
N ALA A 376 -0.48 -0.91 -3.25
CA ALA A 376 0.30 -1.17 -2.03
C ALA A 376 0.65 0.13 -1.29
N GLY A 377 0.85 1.24 -2.00
CA GLY A 377 1.00 2.56 -1.36
C GLY A 377 -0.20 3.00 -0.50
N ARG A 378 -1.39 2.40 -0.72
CA ARG A 378 -2.59 2.63 0.12
C ARG A 378 -2.52 1.84 1.43
N GLU A 379 -1.97 0.63 1.42
CA GLU A 379 -1.73 -0.14 2.66
C GLU A 379 -0.70 0.56 3.54
N MET A 380 0.34 1.15 2.96
CA MET A 380 1.31 1.99 3.68
C MET A 380 0.65 3.23 4.31
N THR A 381 -0.36 3.81 3.65
CA THR A 381 -1.12 4.94 4.24
C THR A 381 -2.00 4.49 5.41
N ARG A 382 -2.51 3.25 5.40
CA ARG A 382 -3.22 2.66 6.56
C ARG A 382 -2.28 2.48 7.74
N LEU A 383 -1.06 1.98 7.51
CA LEU A 383 -0.03 1.84 8.53
C LEU A 383 0.37 3.18 9.17
N SER A 384 0.30 4.29 8.42
CA SER A 384 0.54 5.64 8.95
C SER A 384 -0.68 6.26 9.65
N GLY A 385 -1.86 5.69 9.46
CA GLY A 385 -3.11 6.14 10.09
C GLY A 385 -3.34 5.53 11.47
N GLU A 386 -2.71 4.39 11.75
CA GLU A 386 -2.55 3.86 13.10
C GLU A 386 -1.52 4.75 13.82
N PRO A 387 -1.86 5.40 14.94
CA PRO A 387 -0.95 6.31 15.60
C PRO A 387 0.34 5.55 15.93
N PRO A 388 1.52 6.03 15.50
CA PRO A 388 2.76 5.39 15.92
C PRO A 388 2.81 5.44 17.45
N PRO A 389 3.36 4.41 18.12
CA PRO A 389 3.67 4.53 19.54
C PRO A 389 4.48 5.82 19.72
N PRO A 390 4.14 6.67 20.71
CA PRO A 390 4.84 7.93 20.89
C PRO A 390 6.32 7.61 21.10
N SER A 391 7.16 8.12 20.20
CA SER A 391 8.60 8.07 20.39
C SER A 391 8.93 8.77 21.70
N SER A 392 9.69 8.09 22.53
CA SER A 392 10.69 8.68 23.41
C SER A 392 11.39 9.84 22.69
N SER A 393 10.98 11.07 23.01
CA SER A 393 11.85 12.23 22.89
C SER A 393 12.99 12.06 23.90
N PRO A 394 14.22 12.48 23.57
CA PRO A 394 15.40 12.18 24.36
C PRO A 394 15.30 12.90 25.70
N LEU A 395 15.08 12.14 26.76
CA LEU A 395 15.28 12.57 28.14
C LEU A 395 16.44 11.77 28.73
N PHE A 396 17.56 11.74 28.00
CA PHE A 396 18.86 11.50 28.59
C PHE A 396 19.54 12.87 28.72
N PRO A 397 19.52 13.53 29.88
CA PRO A 397 20.63 14.38 30.21
C PRO A 397 21.83 13.45 30.41
N THR A 398 22.81 13.55 29.52
CA THR A 398 24.20 13.21 29.86
C THR A 398 24.59 14.07 31.05
N SER A 399 24.37 13.57 32.26
CA SER A 399 24.98 14.13 33.45
C SER A 399 25.95 13.10 34.01
N ARG A 400 27.24 13.34 33.73
CA ARG A 400 28.31 12.97 34.65
C ARG A 400 28.01 13.66 35.99
N ALA A 401 27.76 12.87 37.02
CA ALA A 401 27.94 13.21 38.42
C ALA A 401 28.61 11.96 39.01
N ASN A 402 29.86 11.90 39.46
CA ASN A 402 30.61 12.75 40.38
C ASN A 402 29.80 13.29 41.55
N CYS A 403 30.30 12.96 42.76
CA CYS A 403 29.78 13.23 44.11
C CYS A 403 28.65 12.27 44.54
N CYS A 404 28.70 11.58 45.68
CA CYS A 404 29.64 11.60 46.79
C CYS A 404 29.52 10.26 47.53
N SER A 405 30.66 9.67 47.83
CA SER A 405 30.87 8.83 49.00
C SER A 405 30.36 9.54 50.26
N ILE A 406 29.41 8.92 50.96
CA ILE A 406 29.26 9.13 52.41
C ILE A 406 29.45 7.76 53.06
N SER A 407 30.62 7.69 53.69
CA SER A 407 31.03 6.74 54.72
C SER A 407 30.10 6.81 55.93
N GLY A 408 29.99 5.72 56.68
CA GLY A 408 29.07 5.56 57.80
C GLY A 408 29.50 6.18 59.13
N ALA A 409 28.93 5.62 60.21
CA ALA A 409 28.95 5.99 61.63
C ALA A 409 28.17 7.29 61.94
N ASP A 410 27.24 7.37 62.90
CA ASP A 410 26.94 6.60 64.13
C ASP A 410 25.42 6.36 64.32
#